data_AF-A0AB74A8J8-F1
#
_entry.id   AF-A0AB74A8J8-F1
#
_cell.length_a   1.000
_cell.length_b   1.000
_cell.length_c   1.000
_cell.angle_alpha   90.00
_cell.angle_beta   90.00
_cell.angle_gamma   90.00
#
_symmetry.space_group_name_H-M   'P 1'
#
loop_
_entity.id
_entity.type
_entity.pdbx_description
1 polymer ?
#
loop_
_entity_poly.entity_id
_entity_poly.type
_entity_poly.pdbx_seq_one_letter_code
_entity_poly.pdbx_strand_id
1 'polypeptide(L)'
;MLFRTDEEMVAERYFRSSQDIGSLFGISAGLTCLQFEDPRPFAMIVTSLFFLWGYLSGSSYRRVARAYLKQYPGPLGGIRFAVTKLPLVVLCLGFLTLIMMGFLTAERISAWGRFLPPSPF
;
A
#
# COMPACT_ATOMS: atom_id res chain seq x y z
N MET A 1 -24.37 18.39 12.13
CA MET A 1 -23.05 18.14 12.74
C MET A 1 -23.14 16.81 13.47
N LEU A 2 -22.65 15.73 12.86
CA LEU A 2 -22.67 14.39 13.48
C LEU A 2 -21.49 14.27 14.41
N PHE A 3 -21.77 14.07 15.70
CA PHE A 3 -20.77 13.80 16.73
C PHE A 3 -19.97 12.54 16.34
N ARG A 4 -18.73 12.73 15.89
CA ARG A 4 -17.77 11.65 15.70
C ARG A 4 -17.54 11.01 17.06
N THR A 5 -17.92 9.75 17.23
CA THR A 5 -17.60 9.00 18.45
C THR A 5 -16.09 8.79 18.53
N ASP A 6 -15.53 8.66 19.74
CA ASP A 6 -14.08 8.47 19.94
C ASP A 6 -13.52 7.29 19.13
N GLU A 7 -14.34 6.26 18.91
CA GLU A 7 -14.01 5.11 18.06
C GLU A 7 -13.79 5.50 16.58
N GLU A 8 -14.55 6.46 16.04
CA GLU A 8 -14.36 6.92 14.66
C GLU A 8 -13.05 7.69 14.51
N MET A 9 -12.68 8.52 15.50
CA MET A 9 -11.39 9.22 15.50
C MET A 9 -10.21 8.25 15.55
N VAL A 10 -10.32 7.20 16.35
CA VAL A 10 -9.29 6.17 16.49
C VAL A 10 -9.14 5.38 15.18
N ALA A 11 -10.25 5.04 14.52
CA ALA A 11 -10.23 4.38 13.20
C ALA A 11 -9.63 5.29 12.12
N GLU A 12 -10.01 6.57 12.08
CA GLU A 12 -9.53 7.53 11.10
C GLU A 12 -8.02 7.76 11.25
N ARG A 13 -7.51 7.87 12.48
CA ARG A 13 -6.06 7.95 12.75
C ARG A 13 -5.32 6.70 12.26
N TYR A 14 -5.89 5.51 12.44
CA TYR A 14 -5.29 4.27 11.95
C TYR A 14 -5.24 4.22 10.42
N PHE A 15 -6.34 4.57 9.73
CA PHE A 15 -6.36 4.59 8.27
C PHE A 15 -5.41 5.63 7.72
N ARG A 16 -5.33 6.81 8.35
CA ARG A 16 -4.40 7.86 7.97
C ARG A 16 -2.95 7.44 8.19
N SER A 17 -2.63 6.84 9.33
CA SER A 17 -1.29 6.30 9.59
C SER A 17 -0.91 5.18 8.61
N SER A 18 -1.86 4.31 8.27
CA SER A 18 -1.66 3.25 7.28
C SER A 18 -1.45 3.79 5.86
N GLN A 19 -2.19 4.83 5.49
CA GLN A 19 -2.02 5.52 4.20
C GLN A 19 -0.72 6.31 4.16
N ASP A 20 -0.38 7.08 5.18
CA ASP A 20 0.79 7.96 5.14
C ASP A 20 2.08 7.14 5.34
N ILE A 21 2.24 6.50 6.50
CA ILE A 21 3.48 5.81 6.87
C ILE A 21 3.63 4.52 6.08
N GLY A 22 2.56 3.74 5.99
CA GLY A 22 2.58 2.46 5.30
C GLY A 22 2.89 2.64 3.82
N SER A 23 2.12 3.46 3.11
CA SER A 23 2.34 3.62 1.66
C SER A 23 3.69 4.24 1.33
N LEU A 24 4.16 5.24 2.10
CA LEU A 24 5.48 5.83 1.89
C LEU A 24 6.59 4.80 2.09
N PHE A 25 6.50 3.96 3.13
CA PHE A 25 7.44 2.88 3.34
C PHE A 25 7.47 1.92 2.14
N GLY A 26 6.31 1.42 1.70
CA GLY A 26 6.27 0.43 0.63
C GLY A 26 6.63 1.00 -0.75
N ILE A 27 6.27 2.26 -1.05
CA ILE A 27 6.71 2.95 -2.28
C ILE A 27 8.23 3.14 -2.27
N SER A 28 8.78 3.66 -1.17
CA SER A 28 10.23 3.92 -1.06
C SER A 28 11.02 2.62 -1.17
N ALA A 29 10.61 1.59 -0.42
CA ALA A 29 11.25 0.28 -0.46
C ALA A 29 11.13 -0.37 -1.85
N GLY A 30 10.00 -0.24 -2.53
CA GLY A 30 9.83 -0.76 -3.90
C GLY A 30 10.68 -0.01 -4.93
N LEU A 31 10.85 1.31 -4.80
CA LEU A 31 11.79 2.09 -5.61
C LEU A 31 13.24 1.66 -5.37
N THR A 32 13.61 1.36 -4.12
CA THR A 32 14.93 0.79 -3.80
C THR A 32 15.10 -0.60 -4.40
N CYS A 33 14.06 -1.45 -4.39
CA CYS A 33 14.12 -2.79 -4.99
C CYS A 33 14.49 -2.73 -6.48
N LEU A 34 13.96 -1.74 -7.21
CA LEU A 34 14.24 -1.55 -8.64
C LEU A 34 15.70 -1.18 -8.95
N GLN A 35 16.50 -0.79 -7.95
CA GLN A 35 17.92 -0.48 -8.13
C GLN A 35 18.81 -1.72 -8.17
N PHE A 36 18.31 -2.87 -7.71
CA PHE A 36 19.03 -4.14 -7.75
C PHE A 36 18.90 -4.81 -9.12
N GLU A 37 19.92 -5.61 -9.48
CA GLU A 37 19.97 -6.35 -10.75
C GLU A 37 18.80 -7.35 -10.89
N ASP A 38 18.46 -8.07 -9.81
CA ASP A 38 17.22 -8.84 -9.71
C ASP A 38 16.30 -8.26 -8.62
N PRO A 39 15.27 -7.46 -8.98
CA PRO A 39 14.40 -6.79 -8.01
C PRO A 39 13.35 -7.73 -7.37
N ARG A 40 13.11 -8.91 -7.94
CA ARG A 40 12.03 -9.83 -7.51
C ARG A 40 12.19 -10.35 -6.07
N PRO A 41 13.35 -10.90 -5.66
CA PRO A 41 13.53 -11.41 -4.28
C PRO A 41 13.36 -10.31 -3.24
N PHE A 42 13.87 -9.11 -3.51
CA PHE A 42 13.75 -7.97 -2.60
C PHE A 42 12.30 -7.51 -2.47
N ALA A 43 11.55 -7.45 -3.59
CA ALA A 43 10.13 -7.11 -3.54
C ALA A 43 9.30 -8.13 -2.75
N MET A 44 9.63 -9.43 -2.80
CA MET A 44 8.98 -10.45 -1.96
C MET A 44 9.26 -10.23 -0.46
N ILE A 45 10.51 -9.91 -0.09
CA ILE A 45 10.89 -9.60 1.29
C ILE A 45 10.17 -8.34 1.79
N VAL A 46 10.23 -7.26 1.00
CA VAL A 46 9.58 -5.98 1.33
C VAL A 46 8.07 -6.18 1.50
N THR A 47 7.44 -6.95 0.62
CA THR A 47 6.01 -7.28 0.73
C THR A 47 5.71 -8.04 2.03
N SER A 48 6.55 -9.00 2.40
CA SER A 48 6.41 -9.75 3.65
C SER A 48 6.54 -8.86 4.89
N LEU A 49 7.52 -7.95 4.89
CA LEU A 49 7.71 -6.96 5.95
C LEU A 49 6.55 -5.97 6.02
N PHE A 50 5.99 -5.56 4.88
CA PHE A 50 4.83 -4.69 4.79
C PHE A 50 3.59 -5.33 5.44
N PHE A 51 3.33 -6.61 5.15
CA PHE A 51 2.24 -7.34 5.79
C PHE A 51 2.48 -7.56 7.29
N LEU A 52 3.72 -7.85 7.69
CA LEU A 52 4.08 -8.00 9.10
C LEU A 52 3.85 -6.67 9.86
N TRP A 53 4.27 -5.56 9.28
CA TRP A 53 4.03 -4.22 9.83
C TRP A 53 2.53 -3.95 9.96
N GLY A 54 1.75 -4.18 8.91
CA GLY A 54 0.28 -4.00 8.94
C GLY A 54 -0.39 -4.88 10.00
N TYR A 55 0.09 -6.11 10.19
CA TYR A 55 -0.38 -7.03 11.22
C TYR A 55 -0.07 -6.51 12.64
N LEU A 56 1.17 -6.06 12.89
CA LEU A 56 1.60 -5.55 14.18
C LEU A 56 0.90 -4.24 14.55
N SER A 57 0.85 -3.29 13.60
CA SER A 57 0.16 -2.00 13.76
C SER A 57 -1.35 -2.16 13.90
N GLY A 58 -1.94 -3.20 13.29
CA GLY A 58 -3.37 -3.47 13.37
C GLY A 58 -3.83 -4.02 14.73
N SER A 59 -2.93 -4.54 15.57
CA SER A 59 -3.30 -5.24 16.81
C SER A 59 -4.08 -4.36 17.80
N SER A 60 -3.66 -3.11 18.01
CA SER A 60 -4.37 -2.12 18.85
C SER A 60 -5.70 -1.65 18.26
N TYR A 61 -5.88 -1.75 16.93
CA TYR A 61 -7.02 -1.19 16.21
C TYR A 61 -8.02 -2.24 15.71
N ARG A 62 -7.72 -3.54 15.88
CA ARG A 62 -8.53 -4.67 15.41
C ARG A 62 -9.98 -4.63 15.87
N ARG A 63 -10.22 -4.19 17.11
CA ARG A 63 -11.58 -4.15 17.68
C ARG A 63 -12.45 -3.12 16.93
N VAL A 64 -11.91 -1.94 16.69
CA VAL A 64 -12.59 -0.84 15.99
C VAL A 64 -12.68 -1.12 14.48
N ALA A 65 -11.60 -1.59 13.86
CA ALA A 65 -11.58 -1.94 12.45
C ALA A 65 -12.58 -3.08 12.12
N ARG A 66 -12.76 -4.06 13.01
CA ARG A 66 -13.79 -5.10 12.86
C ARG A 66 -15.21 -4.53 12.88
N ALA A 67 -15.48 -3.51 13.69
CA ALA A 67 -16.79 -2.85 13.71
C ALA A 67 -17.06 -2.13 12.38
N TYR A 68 -16.06 -1.47 11.81
CA TYR A 68 -16.16 -0.86 10.47
C TYR A 68 -16.28 -1.90 9.35
N LEU A 69 -15.54 -3.01 9.41
CA LEU A 69 -15.62 -4.11 8.44
C LEU A 69 -17.00 -4.78 8.42
N LYS A 70 -17.75 -4.77 9.53
CA LYS A 70 -19.15 -5.23 9.54
C LYS A 70 -20.06 -4.41 8.61
N GLN A 71 -19.71 -3.16 8.31
CA GLN A 71 -20.43 -2.33 7.33
C GLN A 71 -20.13 -2.74 5.88
N TYR A 72 -19.13 -3.60 5.67
CA TYR A 72 -18.68 -4.09 4.37
C TYR A 72 -18.72 -5.63 4.33
N PRO A 73 -19.91 -6.25 4.37
CA PRO A 73 -20.03 -7.71 4.40
C PRO A 73 -19.53 -8.36 3.10
N GLY A 74 -18.93 -9.54 3.24
CA GLY A 74 -18.47 -10.38 2.14
C GLY A 74 -17.11 -10.00 1.55
N PRO A 75 -16.54 -10.85 0.67
CA PRO A 75 -15.23 -10.63 0.07
C PRO A 75 -15.20 -9.35 -0.81
N LEU A 76 -16.29 -9.07 -1.53
CA LEU A 76 -16.47 -7.82 -2.28
C LEU A 76 -16.52 -6.58 -1.37
N GLY A 77 -17.09 -6.71 -0.17
CA GLY A 77 -17.09 -5.66 0.84
C GLY A 77 -15.67 -5.35 1.31
N GLY A 78 -14.87 -6.38 1.58
CA GLY A 78 -13.45 -6.22 1.94
C GLY A 78 -12.63 -5.50 0.87
N ILE A 79 -12.85 -5.84 -0.41
CA ILE A 79 -12.19 -5.16 -1.55
C ILE A 79 -12.64 -3.69 -1.62
N ARG A 80 -13.95 -3.43 -1.55
CA ARG A 80 -14.48 -2.05 -1.57
C ARG A 80 -13.92 -1.23 -0.42
N PHE A 81 -13.80 -1.81 0.77
CA PHE A 81 -13.18 -1.18 1.93
C PHE A 81 -11.71 -0.84 1.67
N ALA A 82 -10.92 -1.80 1.18
CA ALA A 82 -9.50 -1.58 0.88
C ALA A 82 -9.31 -0.45 -0.15
N VAL A 83 -10.11 -0.43 -1.23
CA VAL A 83 -10.01 0.59 -2.28
C VAL A 83 -10.48 1.96 -1.80
N THR A 84 -11.55 2.04 -1.01
CA THR A 84 -12.13 3.33 -0.58
C THR A 84 -11.43 3.92 0.64
N LYS A 85 -10.95 3.09 1.56
CA LYS A 85 -10.34 3.54 2.82
C LYS A 85 -8.82 3.45 2.83
N LEU A 86 -8.22 2.66 1.95
CA LEU A 86 -6.78 2.45 1.88
C LEU A 86 -6.25 2.46 0.43
N PRO A 87 -6.64 3.43 -0.43
CA PRO A 87 -6.28 3.45 -1.85
C PRO A 87 -4.76 3.43 -2.07
N LEU A 88 -4.01 4.21 -1.29
CA LEU A 88 -2.54 4.26 -1.37
C LEU A 88 -1.87 2.93 -1.01
N VAL A 89 -2.41 2.21 -0.03
CA VAL A 89 -1.94 0.87 0.34
C VAL A 89 -2.21 -0.13 -0.78
N VAL A 90 -3.39 -0.05 -1.42
CA VAL A 90 -3.73 -0.91 -2.57
C VAL A 90 -2.80 -0.62 -3.75
N LEU A 91 -2.56 0.65 -4.07
CA LEU A 91 -1.61 1.04 -5.12
C LEU A 91 -0.19 0.57 -4.81
N CYS A 92 0.24 0.70 -3.55
CA CYS A 92 1.55 0.24 -3.10
C CYS A 92 1.70 -1.28 -3.22
N LEU A 93 0.70 -2.06 -2.80
CA LEU A 93 0.69 -3.51 -2.98
C LEU A 93 0.68 -3.88 -4.46
N GLY A 94 -0.07 -3.18 -5.30
CA GLY A 94 -0.04 -3.34 -6.75
C GLY A 94 1.36 -3.10 -7.32
N PHE A 95 2.02 -2.02 -6.92
CA PHE A 95 3.39 -1.69 -7.31
C PHE A 95 4.38 -2.79 -6.93
N LEU A 96 4.38 -3.25 -5.67
CA LEU A 96 5.25 -4.34 -5.23
C LEU A 96 4.95 -5.65 -5.96
N THR A 97 3.68 -5.95 -6.23
CA THR A 97 3.26 -7.15 -6.97
C THR A 97 3.78 -7.11 -8.42
N LEU A 98 3.72 -5.96 -9.08
CA LEU A 98 4.25 -5.79 -10.44
C LEU A 98 5.77 -5.98 -10.49
N ILE A 99 6.50 -5.55 -9.45
CA ILE A 99 7.94 -5.80 -9.32
C ILE A 99 8.20 -7.30 -9.13
N MET A 100 7.47 -7.96 -8.21
CA MET A 100 7.59 -9.40 -7.97
C MET A 100 7.34 -10.25 -9.23
N MET A 101 6.33 -9.88 -10.03
CA MET A 101 6.03 -10.54 -11.31
C MET A 101 7.06 -10.24 -12.41
N GLY A 102 8.00 -9.31 -12.18
CA GLY A 102 8.98 -8.88 -13.16
C GLY A 102 8.40 -8.00 -14.28
N PHE A 103 7.16 -7.52 -14.12
CA PHE A 103 6.56 -6.58 -15.06
C PHE A 103 7.18 -5.19 -14.94
N LEU A 104 7.55 -4.80 -13.71
CA LEU A 104 8.27 -3.57 -13.42
C LEU A 104 9.75 -3.86 -13.14
N THR A 105 10.64 -3.33 -13.99
CA THR A 105 12.09 -3.29 -13.80
C THR A 105 12.61 -1.90 -14.17
N ALA A 106 13.77 -1.49 -13.66
CA ALA A 106 14.36 -0.20 -14.01
C ALA A 106 14.57 -0.05 -15.52
N GLU A 107 14.97 -1.11 -16.21
CA GLU A 107 15.12 -1.15 -17.68
C GLU A 107 13.79 -0.89 -18.41
N ARG A 108 12.70 -1.50 -17.97
CA ARG A 108 11.38 -1.30 -18.58
C ARG A 108 10.84 0.10 -18.35
N ILE A 109 11.07 0.66 -17.16
CA ILE A 109 10.66 2.03 -16.82
C ILE A 109 11.45 3.03 -17.66
N SER A 110 12.77 2.86 -17.76
CA SER A 110 13.64 3.73 -18.57
C SER A 110 13.38 3.61 -20.07
N ALA A 111 13.04 2.43 -20.57
CA ALA A 111 12.59 2.24 -21.96
C ALA A 111 11.30 3.01 -22.26
N TRP A 112 10.37 3.06 -21.31
CA TRP A 112 9.16 3.89 -21.40
C TRP A 112 9.50 5.39 -21.39
N GLY A 113 10.49 5.79 -20.59
CA GLY A 113 11.01 7.16 -20.56
C GLY A 113 11.53 7.67 -21.91
N ARG A 114 11.90 6.78 -22.84
CA ARG A 114 12.31 7.17 -24.21
C ARG A 114 11.15 7.70 -25.07
N PHE A 115 9.91 7.45 -24.67
CA PHE A 115 8.71 8.00 -25.32
C PHE A 115 8.29 9.35 -24.72
N LEU A 116 8.92 9.78 -23.62
CA LEU A 116 8.73 11.13 -23.09
C LEU A 116 9.53 12.12 -23.94
N PRO A 117 9.04 13.36 -24.14
CA PRO A 117 9.81 14.40 -24.80
C PRO A 117 11.17 14.55 -24.10
N PRO A 118 12.24 14.84 -24.86
CA PRO A 118 13.58 14.97 -24.30
C PRO A 118 13.58 15.98 -23.15
N SER A 119 14.34 15.69 -22.10
CA SER A 119 14.49 16.63 -21.00
C SER A 119 14.98 17.96 -21.56
N PRO A 120 14.40 19.10 -21.14
CA PRO A 120 14.90 20.42 -21.52
C PRO A 120 16.24 20.77 -20.84
N PHE A 121 16.89 19.78 -20.21
CA PHE A 121 18.12 19.85 -19.44
C PHE A 121 19.05 18.71 -19.83
#